data_AF-A0A535MD72-F1
#
_entry.id   AF-A0A535MD72-F1
#
_cell.length_a   1.000
_cell.length_b   1.000
_cell.length_c   1.000
_cell.angle_alpha   90.00
_cell.angle_beta   90.00
_cell.angle_gamma   90.00
#
_symmetry.space_group_name_H-M   'P 1'
#
loop_
_entity.id
_entity.type
_entity.pdbx_description
1 polymer ?
#
loop_
_entity_poly.entity_id
_entity_poly.type
_entity_poly.pdbx_seq_one_letter_code
_entity_poly.pdbx_strand_id
1 'polypeptide(L)'
;MRLPRLRGRQGDAARRLDLAALALEDGDPRKALDLAGSALREARRGGAESEVLEALLLRAASLFELERFAEARKEAAQACEADPENPAAWFERAEAAYRCADFEEALSAVRTAVDLDPEDPEAWSLLGRVALWMDDAAAAELGGRAPIIDRRWLGGRFGAATLATLLSTGSLMSCFALLPFWLENAHGASAAVAGVAFLPIGAGIALTSRRSGRLGDAGRTAETTAAGMLIAACGFLGTALADDWPERIVLFQRNHENVCGSLGALREEIRRTVLHEVGHHFGMDEHELPY
;
A
#
# COMPACT_ATOMS: atom_id res chain seq x y z
N MET A 1 0.90 20.26 -10.61
CA MET A 1 -0.20 20.96 -11.33
C MET A 1 -0.70 20.16 -12.55
N ARG A 2 -1.83 19.44 -12.42
CA ARG A 2 -2.58 18.93 -13.58
C ARG A 2 -3.53 20.02 -14.06
N LEU A 3 -3.21 20.67 -15.18
CA LEU A 3 -4.09 21.66 -15.78
C LEU A 3 -5.30 20.96 -16.43
N PRO A 4 -6.54 21.43 -16.19
CA PRO A 4 -7.73 20.79 -16.74
C PRO A 4 -7.78 20.97 -18.25
N ARG A 5 -7.84 19.86 -19.01
CA ARG A 5 -8.05 19.91 -20.46
C ARG A 5 -9.47 20.34 -20.76
N LEU A 6 -9.68 21.60 -21.13
CA LEU A 6 -10.99 22.13 -21.52
C LEU A 6 -11.03 22.57 -22.98
N ARG A 7 -11.57 21.67 -23.82
CA ARG A 7 -12.07 22.00 -25.16
C ARG A 7 -13.15 23.09 -25.05
N GLY A 8 -12.98 24.20 -25.76
CA GLY A 8 -14.10 24.99 -26.27
C GLY A 8 -14.37 26.37 -25.64
N ARG A 9 -13.40 27.05 -25.04
CA ARG A 9 -13.59 28.46 -24.62
C ARG A 9 -13.39 29.42 -25.80
N GLN A 10 -14.35 30.33 -26.02
CA GLN A 10 -14.25 31.38 -27.05
C GLN A 10 -13.90 32.71 -26.40
N GLY A 11 -12.64 33.12 -26.54
CA GLY A 11 -12.12 34.41 -26.10
C GLY A 11 -10.60 34.46 -26.26
N ASP A 12 -10.07 35.61 -26.65
CA ASP A 12 -8.63 35.78 -26.86
C ASP A 12 -7.83 35.62 -25.55
N ALA A 13 -8.44 35.90 -24.40
CA ALA A 13 -7.85 35.65 -23.08
C ALA A 13 -7.73 34.14 -22.78
N ALA A 14 -8.81 33.37 -22.98
CA ALA A 14 -8.82 31.93 -22.73
C ALA A 14 -7.79 31.19 -23.61
N ARG A 15 -7.69 31.54 -24.90
CA ARG A 15 -6.65 30.98 -25.79
C ARG A 15 -5.24 31.27 -25.30
N ARG A 16 -5.00 32.44 -24.71
CA ARG A 16 -3.68 32.78 -24.14
C ARG A 16 -3.39 32.00 -22.86
N LEU A 17 -4.40 31.70 -22.06
CA LEU A 17 -4.25 30.84 -20.88
C LEU A 17 -3.88 29.41 -21.30
N ASP A 18 -4.55 28.87 -22.32
CA ASP A 18 -4.19 27.57 -22.89
C ASP A 18 -2.73 27.55 -23.40
N LEU A 19 -2.29 28.62 -24.08
CA LEU A 19 -0.90 28.74 -24.53
C LEU A 19 0.10 28.94 -23.38
N ALA A 20 -0.30 29.61 -22.31
CA ALA A 20 0.54 29.79 -21.12
C ALA A 20 0.72 28.47 -20.37
N ALA A 21 -0.35 27.69 -20.23
CA ALA A 21 -0.35 26.33 -19.71
C ALA A 21 0.62 25.43 -20.49
N LEU A 22 0.51 25.42 -21.82
CA LEU A 22 1.40 24.65 -22.68
C LEU A 22 2.87 25.11 -22.57
N ALA A 23 3.11 26.42 -22.47
CA ALA A 23 4.46 26.93 -22.31
C ALA A 23 5.11 26.49 -20.98
N LEU A 24 4.34 26.37 -19.89
CA LEU A 24 4.82 25.78 -18.64
C LEU A 24 5.15 24.29 -18.79
N GLU A 25 4.26 23.53 -19.46
CA GLU A 25 4.50 22.11 -19.74
C GLU A 25 5.76 21.89 -20.60
N ASP A 26 6.03 22.79 -21.54
CA ASP A 26 7.23 22.78 -22.39
C ASP A 26 8.50 23.28 -21.67
N GLY A 27 8.40 23.73 -20.42
CA GLY A 27 9.53 24.23 -19.63
C GLY A 27 9.98 25.65 -19.98
N ASP A 28 9.09 26.48 -20.56
CA ASP A 28 9.31 27.90 -20.82
C ASP A 28 8.44 28.78 -19.90
N PRO A 29 8.82 28.92 -18.61
CA PRO A 29 8.05 29.69 -17.64
C PRO A 29 8.06 31.20 -17.92
N ARG A 30 9.02 31.72 -18.69
CA ARG A 30 9.03 33.15 -19.07
C ARG A 30 7.92 33.46 -20.06
N LYS A 31 7.81 32.65 -21.11
CA LYS A 31 6.74 32.79 -22.09
C LYS A 31 5.38 32.58 -21.45
N ALA A 32 5.26 31.60 -20.55
CA ALA A 32 4.02 31.38 -19.80
C ALA A 32 3.62 32.60 -18.97
N LEU A 33 4.57 33.21 -18.25
CA LEU A 33 4.34 34.42 -17.45
C LEU A 33 3.83 35.59 -18.29
N ASP A 34 4.41 35.81 -19.47
CA ASP A 34 4.04 36.89 -20.38
C ASP A 34 2.64 36.69 -20.98
N LEU A 35 2.33 35.45 -21.38
CA LEU A 35 1.02 35.06 -21.91
C LEU A 35 -0.07 35.18 -20.84
N ALA A 36 0.17 34.64 -19.64
CA ALA A 36 -0.76 34.72 -18.52
C ALA A 36 -0.95 36.17 -18.03
N GLY A 37 0.11 36.99 -18.03
CA GLY A 37 0.01 38.42 -17.72
C GLY A 37 -0.82 39.21 -18.73
N SER A 38 -0.75 38.84 -20.01
CA SER A 38 -1.59 39.43 -21.06
C SER A 38 -3.04 39.00 -20.93
N ALA A 39 -3.28 37.71 -20.71
CA ALA A 39 -4.61 37.16 -20.46
C ALA A 39 -5.27 37.78 -19.23
N LEU A 40 -4.53 37.97 -18.13
CA LEU A 40 -5.04 38.61 -16.90
C LEU A 40 -5.60 40.02 -17.18
N ARG A 41 -4.87 40.84 -17.95
CA ARG A 41 -5.30 42.20 -18.29
C ARG A 41 -6.58 42.20 -19.12
N GLU A 42 -6.71 41.25 -20.05
CA GLU A 42 -7.89 41.11 -20.89
C GLU A 42 -9.08 40.58 -20.10
N ALA A 43 -8.88 39.56 -19.26
CA ALA A 43 -9.89 38.98 -18.40
C ALA A 43 -10.47 40.02 -17.41
N ARG A 44 -9.61 40.84 -16.79
CA ARG A 44 -10.05 41.95 -15.93
C ARG A 44 -10.87 43.01 -16.67
N ARG A 45 -10.54 43.30 -17.94
CA ARG A 45 -11.33 44.24 -18.77
C ARG A 45 -12.67 43.65 -19.19
N GLY A 46 -12.70 42.35 -19.45
CA GLY A 46 -13.91 41.61 -19.83
C GLY A 46 -14.82 41.25 -18.66
N GLY A 47 -14.37 41.42 -17.41
CA GLY A 47 -15.10 40.99 -16.22
C GLY A 47 -15.19 39.46 -16.08
N ALA A 48 -14.22 38.72 -16.64
CA ALA A 48 -14.23 37.28 -16.70
C ALA A 48 -13.49 36.68 -15.48
N GLU A 49 -14.19 36.51 -14.37
CA GLU A 49 -13.60 36.15 -13.06
C GLU A 49 -12.87 34.80 -13.08
N SER A 50 -13.41 33.79 -13.78
CA SER A 50 -12.76 32.47 -13.91
C SER A 50 -11.40 32.57 -14.60
N GLU A 51 -11.30 33.36 -15.66
CA GLU A 51 -10.07 33.59 -16.40
C GLU A 51 -9.09 34.45 -15.61
N VAL A 52 -9.58 35.37 -14.77
CA VAL A 52 -8.74 36.12 -13.83
C VAL A 52 -8.07 35.17 -12.85
N LEU A 53 -8.83 34.28 -12.23
CA LEU A 53 -8.31 33.28 -11.29
C LEU A 53 -7.26 32.40 -11.96
N GLU A 54 -7.59 31.81 -13.12
CA GLU A 54 -6.68 30.94 -13.87
C GLU A 54 -5.40 31.67 -14.30
N ALA A 55 -5.51 32.92 -14.73
CA ALA A 55 -4.34 33.73 -15.07
C ALA A 55 -3.45 33.99 -13.86
N LEU A 56 -4.03 34.26 -12.68
CA LEU A 56 -3.26 34.47 -11.44
C LEU A 56 -2.54 33.19 -11.02
N LEU A 57 -3.19 32.02 -11.10
CA LEU A 57 -2.57 30.72 -10.82
C LEU A 57 -1.41 30.41 -11.77
N LEU A 58 -1.61 30.57 -13.09
CA LEU A 58 -0.54 30.35 -14.08
C LEU A 58 0.63 31.32 -13.90
N ARG A 59 0.36 32.56 -13.48
CA ARG A 59 1.42 33.53 -13.16
C ARG A 59 2.17 33.14 -11.89
N ALA A 60 1.48 32.70 -10.84
CA ALA A 60 2.09 32.23 -9.61
C ALA A 60 3.03 31.04 -9.89
N ALA A 61 2.54 30.02 -10.60
CA ALA A 61 3.33 28.86 -11.01
C ALA A 61 4.54 29.26 -11.88
N SER A 62 4.33 30.15 -12.87
CA SER A 62 5.43 30.63 -13.72
C SER A 62 6.51 31.39 -12.94
N LEU A 63 6.11 32.22 -11.98
CA LEU A 63 7.05 32.95 -11.12
C LEU A 63 7.78 32.00 -10.17
N PHE A 64 7.10 30.94 -9.70
CA PHE A 64 7.70 29.92 -8.86
C PHE A 64 8.80 29.15 -9.61
N GLU A 65 8.54 28.72 -10.84
CA GLU A 65 9.52 28.07 -11.71
C GLU A 65 10.70 28.99 -12.06
N LEU A 66 10.48 30.31 -12.06
CA LEU A 66 11.53 31.32 -12.23
C LEU A 66 12.27 31.66 -10.92
N GLU A 67 11.98 30.95 -9.83
CA GLU A 67 12.50 31.19 -8.48
C GLU A 67 12.18 32.57 -7.88
N ARG A 68 11.17 33.26 -8.44
CA ARG A 68 10.69 34.56 -7.99
C ARG A 68 9.60 34.39 -6.92
N PHE A 69 9.93 33.70 -5.84
CA PHE A 69 8.96 33.22 -4.83
C PHE A 69 8.15 34.34 -4.18
N ALA A 70 8.75 35.49 -3.88
CA ALA A 70 8.04 36.62 -3.28
C ALA A 70 6.94 37.18 -4.20
N GLU A 71 7.18 37.17 -5.51
CA GLU A 71 6.20 37.60 -6.50
C GLU A 71 5.14 36.51 -6.74
N ALA A 72 5.55 35.24 -6.81
CA ALA A 72 4.64 34.10 -6.88
C ALA A 72 3.65 34.12 -5.71
N ARG A 73 4.14 34.35 -4.49
CA ARG A 73 3.34 34.49 -3.28
C ARG A 73 2.30 35.60 -3.38
N LYS A 74 2.67 36.73 -3.99
CA LYS A 74 1.75 37.86 -4.18
C LYS A 74 0.64 37.55 -5.19
N GLU A 75 0.98 36.91 -6.31
CA GLU A 75 -0.02 36.49 -7.31
C GLU A 75 -0.95 35.40 -6.75
N ALA A 76 -0.40 34.43 -6.00
CA ALA A 76 -1.18 33.40 -5.33
C ALA A 76 -2.11 33.97 -4.24
N ALA A 77 -1.68 35.00 -3.51
CA ALA A 77 -2.56 35.72 -2.58
C ALA A 77 -3.74 36.39 -3.30
N GLN A 78 -3.51 37.00 -4.47
CA GLN A 78 -4.60 37.53 -5.30
C GLN A 78 -5.52 36.42 -5.83
N ALA A 79 -4.98 35.24 -6.14
CA ALA A 79 -5.80 34.09 -6.53
C ALA A 79 -6.72 33.63 -5.39
N CYS A 80 -6.20 33.59 -4.14
CA CYS A 80 -7.00 33.27 -2.95
C CYS A 80 -8.10 34.31 -2.68
N GLU A 81 -7.84 35.60 -2.97
CA GLU A 81 -8.84 36.66 -2.86
C GLU A 81 -9.91 36.56 -3.95
N ALA A 82 -9.53 36.15 -5.16
CA ALA A 82 -10.44 35.99 -6.29
C ALA A 82 -11.38 34.79 -6.10
N ASP A 83 -10.88 33.69 -5.54
CA ASP A 83 -11.68 32.51 -5.21
C ASP A 83 -11.16 31.86 -3.90
N PRO A 84 -11.77 32.19 -2.76
CA PRO A 84 -11.38 31.62 -1.46
C PRO A 84 -11.66 30.12 -1.33
N GLU A 85 -12.51 29.53 -2.17
CA GLU A 85 -12.85 28.09 -2.12
C GLU A 85 -11.98 27.27 -3.08
N ASN A 86 -11.00 27.89 -3.76
CA ASN A 86 -10.12 27.20 -4.67
C ASN A 86 -8.90 26.58 -3.96
N PRO A 87 -8.80 25.24 -3.85
CA PRO A 87 -7.68 24.60 -3.16
C PRO A 87 -6.33 24.87 -3.84
N ALA A 88 -6.29 25.01 -5.17
CA ALA A 88 -5.05 25.26 -5.90
C ALA A 88 -4.46 26.64 -5.58
N ALA A 89 -5.30 27.66 -5.38
CA ALA A 89 -4.82 28.99 -4.97
C ALA A 89 -4.12 28.97 -3.61
N TRP A 90 -4.71 28.25 -2.64
CA TRP A 90 -4.11 28.07 -1.32
C TRP A 90 -2.84 27.23 -1.37
N PHE A 91 -2.80 26.20 -2.21
CA PHE A 91 -1.60 25.39 -2.44
C PHE A 91 -0.44 26.22 -3.00
N GLU A 92 -0.66 26.97 -4.09
CA GLU A 92 0.36 27.83 -4.71
C GLU A 92 0.89 28.88 -3.72
N ARG A 93 -0.01 29.46 -2.90
CA ARG A 93 0.37 30.40 -1.84
C ARG A 93 1.26 29.75 -0.80
N ALA A 94 0.88 28.56 -0.34
CA ALA A 94 1.64 27.82 0.64
C ALA A 94 3.02 27.43 0.11
N GLU A 95 3.09 26.98 -1.15
CA GLU A 95 4.34 26.55 -1.75
C GLU A 95 5.31 27.74 -1.92
N ALA A 96 4.82 28.87 -2.39
CA ALA A 96 5.61 30.09 -2.51
C ALA A 96 6.06 30.63 -1.14
N ALA A 97 5.21 30.57 -0.11
CA ALA A 97 5.55 30.96 1.26
C ALA A 97 6.62 30.04 1.86
N TYR A 98 6.51 28.73 1.65
CA TYR A 98 7.50 27.74 2.07
C TYR A 98 8.88 28.05 1.47
N ARG A 99 8.94 28.39 0.17
CA ARG A 99 10.20 28.76 -0.49
C ARG A 99 10.77 30.09 -0.01
N CYS A 100 9.92 30.99 0.50
CA CYS A 100 10.34 32.20 1.20
C CYS A 100 10.77 31.94 2.66
N ALA A 101 10.75 30.69 3.15
CA ALA A 101 10.98 30.31 4.54
C ALA A 101 9.97 30.93 5.54
N ASP A 102 8.80 31.33 5.06
CA ASP A 102 7.69 31.81 5.88
C ASP A 102 6.80 30.60 6.25
N PHE A 103 7.27 29.80 7.20
CA PHE A 103 6.66 28.52 7.54
C PHE A 103 5.29 28.67 8.24
N GLU A 104 5.06 29.79 8.93
CA GLU A 104 3.77 30.08 9.56
C GLU A 104 2.68 30.34 8.50
N GLU A 105 2.98 31.18 7.52
CA GLU A 105 2.05 31.42 6.40
C GLU A 105 1.87 30.15 5.56
N ALA A 106 2.97 29.43 5.27
CA ALA A 106 2.90 28.18 4.52
C ALA A 106 2.01 27.15 5.21
N LEU A 107 2.14 27.00 6.53
CA LEU A 107 1.32 26.09 7.33
C LEU A 107 -0.15 26.49 7.30
N SER A 108 -0.45 27.77 7.47
CA SER A 108 -1.82 28.25 7.42
C SER A 108 -2.45 28.02 6.05
N ALA A 109 -1.74 28.33 4.97
CA ALA A 109 -2.26 28.22 3.61
C ALA A 109 -2.44 26.75 3.18
N VAL A 110 -1.47 25.87 3.48
CA VAL A 110 -1.57 24.46 3.09
C VAL A 110 -2.63 23.71 3.92
N ARG A 111 -2.89 24.12 5.18
CA ARG A 111 -4.04 23.60 5.94
C ARG A 111 -5.35 23.91 5.23
N THR A 112 -5.55 25.16 4.80
CA THR A 112 -6.75 25.53 4.04
C THR A 112 -6.86 24.73 2.73
N ALA A 113 -5.75 24.54 2.00
CA ALA A 113 -5.75 23.74 0.79
C ALA A 113 -6.21 22.28 1.04
N VAL A 114 -5.68 21.65 2.10
CA VAL A 114 -6.06 20.29 2.52
C VAL A 114 -7.51 20.22 3.03
N ASP A 115 -8.00 21.25 3.70
CA ASP A 115 -9.39 21.31 4.17
C ASP A 115 -10.38 21.39 2.99
N LEU A 116 -10.00 22.09 1.92
CA LEU A 116 -10.80 22.26 0.70
C LEU A 116 -10.73 21.04 -0.24
N ASP A 117 -9.55 20.44 -0.42
CA ASP A 117 -9.36 19.17 -1.14
C ASP A 117 -8.56 18.17 -0.30
N PRO A 118 -9.24 17.38 0.55
CA PRO A 118 -8.60 16.36 1.37
C PRO A 118 -7.97 15.22 0.57
N GLU A 119 -8.27 15.09 -0.72
CA GLU A 119 -7.73 14.04 -1.58
C GLU A 119 -6.46 14.47 -2.32
N ASP A 120 -6.00 15.72 -2.19
CA ASP A 120 -4.81 16.19 -2.89
C ASP A 120 -3.50 15.71 -2.22
N PRO A 121 -2.75 14.76 -2.83
CA PRO A 121 -1.50 14.29 -2.27
C PRO A 121 -0.39 15.36 -2.32
N GLU A 122 -0.46 16.32 -3.25
CA GLU A 122 0.52 17.40 -3.36
C GLU A 122 0.41 18.31 -2.12
N ALA A 123 -0.81 18.70 -1.73
CA ALA A 123 -1.07 19.45 -0.51
C ALA A 123 -0.66 18.72 0.77
N TRP A 124 -0.96 17.42 0.91
CA TRP A 124 -0.52 16.64 2.08
C TRP A 124 1.02 16.51 2.17
N SER A 125 1.68 16.33 1.02
CA SER A 125 3.14 16.27 0.95
C SER A 125 3.76 17.62 1.37
N LEU A 126 3.22 18.73 0.90
CA LEU A 126 3.66 20.06 1.29
C LEU A 126 3.41 20.32 2.78
N LEU A 127 2.23 19.96 3.31
CA LEU A 127 1.93 20.09 4.74
C LEU A 127 2.94 19.29 5.59
N GLY A 128 3.27 18.06 5.19
CA GLY A 128 4.31 17.26 5.84
C GLY A 128 5.68 17.93 5.80
N ARG A 129 6.09 18.48 4.65
CA ARG A 129 7.34 19.24 4.50
C ARG A 129 7.38 20.48 5.38
N VAL A 130 6.27 21.23 5.46
CA VAL A 130 6.14 22.41 6.33
C VAL A 130 6.22 21.99 7.79
N ALA A 131 5.53 20.92 8.18
CA ALA A 131 5.52 20.40 9.54
C ALA A 131 6.91 19.98 10.04
N LEU A 132 7.81 19.50 9.16
CA LEU A 132 9.19 19.19 9.52
C LEU A 132 10.03 20.41 9.94
N TRP A 133 9.66 21.61 9.49
CA TRP A 133 10.30 22.87 9.91
C TRP A 133 9.62 23.49 11.13
N MET A 134 8.44 22.99 11.50
CA MET A 134 7.66 23.41 12.65
C MET A 134 7.85 22.42 13.80
N ASP A 135 7.52 22.83 15.02
CA ASP A 135 7.69 22.00 16.22
C ASP A 135 6.77 20.76 16.21
N ASP A 136 7.05 19.80 17.12
CA ASP A 136 6.42 18.47 17.20
C ASP A 136 4.88 18.47 17.19
N ALA A 137 4.25 19.56 17.65
CA ALA A 137 2.80 19.72 17.66
C ALA A 137 2.17 19.69 16.26
N ALA A 138 2.82 20.26 15.24
CA ALA A 138 2.32 20.26 13.87
C ALA A 138 2.39 18.85 13.25
N ALA A 139 3.45 18.10 13.55
CA ALA A 139 3.62 16.73 13.11
C ALA A 139 2.58 15.78 13.76
N ALA A 140 2.26 15.98 15.04
CA ALA A 140 1.25 15.20 15.75
C ALA A 140 -0.17 15.42 15.17
N GLU A 141 -0.53 16.65 14.83
CA GLU A 141 -1.80 16.95 14.17
C GLU A 141 -1.89 16.27 12.79
N LEU A 142 -0.78 16.29 12.03
CA LEU A 142 -0.70 15.67 10.70
C LEU A 142 -1.00 14.17 10.74
N GLY A 143 -0.41 13.46 11.71
CA GLY A 143 -0.60 12.03 11.87
C GLY A 143 -2.05 11.61 12.13
N GLY A 144 -2.87 12.50 12.71
CA GLY A 144 -4.29 12.24 12.96
C GLY A 144 -5.21 12.53 11.76
N ARG A 145 -4.80 13.40 10.83
CA ARG A 145 -5.65 13.90 9.74
C ARG A 145 -5.27 13.33 8.37
N ALA A 146 -4.00 12.97 8.18
CA ALA A 146 -3.51 12.48 6.90
C ALA A 146 -4.17 11.15 6.52
N PRO A 147 -4.71 11.01 5.30
CA PRO A 147 -5.27 9.75 4.84
C PRO A 147 -4.16 8.69 4.80
N ILE A 148 -4.38 7.57 5.50
CA ILE A 148 -3.44 6.43 5.51
C ILE A 148 -3.28 5.82 4.10
N ILE A 149 -4.35 5.85 3.31
CA ILE A 149 -4.37 5.35 1.93
C ILE A 149 -5.04 6.40 1.04
N ASP A 150 -4.33 6.86 0.02
CA ASP A 150 -4.90 7.70 -1.04
C ASP A 150 -5.92 6.88 -1.86
N ARG A 151 -7.18 7.31 -1.86
CA ARG A 151 -8.29 6.61 -2.55
C ARG A 151 -8.09 6.58 -4.07
N ARG A 152 -7.30 7.50 -4.64
CA ARG A 152 -6.98 7.53 -6.08
C ARG A 152 -6.20 6.27 -6.49
N TRP A 153 -5.43 5.68 -5.59
CA TRP A 153 -4.70 4.42 -5.85
C TRP A 153 -5.65 3.24 -6.08
N LEU A 154 -6.85 3.30 -5.51
CA LEU A 154 -7.87 2.25 -5.61
C LEU A 154 -8.75 2.40 -6.87
N GLY A 155 -8.77 3.57 -7.50
CA GLY A 155 -9.59 3.86 -8.68
C GLY A 155 -8.96 3.49 -10.03
N GLY A 156 -7.66 3.21 -10.08
CA GLY A 156 -6.96 2.87 -11.33
C GLY A 156 -7.29 1.47 -11.86
N ARG A 157 -6.90 1.16 -13.11
CA ARG A 157 -7.08 -0.16 -13.75
C ARG A 157 -6.55 -1.33 -12.90
N PHE A 158 -5.58 -1.05 -12.01
CA PHE A 158 -4.99 -2.01 -11.10
C PHE A 158 -5.43 -1.83 -9.64
N GLY A 159 -6.32 -0.91 -9.29
CA GLY A 159 -6.64 -0.59 -7.89
C GLY A 159 -7.15 -1.81 -7.10
N ALA A 160 -8.03 -2.61 -7.69
CA ALA A 160 -8.48 -3.87 -7.09
C ALA A 160 -7.35 -4.92 -6.97
N ALA A 161 -6.46 -5.00 -7.96
CA ALA A 161 -5.31 -5.89 -7.92
C ALA A 161 -4.28 -5.44 -6.86
N THR A 162 -4.04 -4.14 -6.73
CA THR A 162 -3.18 -3.54 -5.70
C THR A 162 -3.76 -3.81 -4.32
N LEU A 163 -5.06 -3.57 -4.11
CA LEU A 163 -5.73 -3.85 -2.84
C LEU A 163 -5.70 -5.35 -2.50
N ALA A 164 -6.00 -6.22 -3.47
CA ALA A 164 -5.93 -7.67 -3.29
C ALA A 164 -4.49 -8.13 -2.97
N THR A 165 -3.49 -7.52 -3.59
CA THR A 165 -2.07 -7.79 -3.31
C THR A 165 -1.68 -7.32 -1.91
N LEU A 166 -2.17 -6.14 -1.49
CA LEU A 166 -1.87 -5.59 -0.17
C LEU A 166 -2.51 -6.44 0.93
N LEU A 167 -3.76 -6.85 0.75
CA LEU A 167 -4.48 -7.74 1.65
C LEU A 167 -3.88 -9.15 1.68
N SER A 168 -3.54 -9.72 0.53
CA SER A 168 -2.94 -11.06 0.46
C SER A 168 -1.54 -11.08 1.07
N THR A 169 -0.71 -10.08 0.77
CA THR A 169 0.63 -9.94 1.36
C THR A 169 0.54 -9.68 2.86
N GLY A 170 -0.36 -8.80 3.30
CA GLY A 170 -0.61 -8.55 4.73
C GLY A 170 -1.07 -9.80 5.48
N SER A 171 -1.99 -10.57 4.89
CA SER A 171 -2.46 -11.85 5.45
C SER A 171 -1.32 -12.87 5.52
N LEU A 172 -0.54 -13.00 4.45
CA LEU A 172 0.62 -13.88 4.40
C LEU A 172 1.66 -13.52 5.47
N MET A 173 1.99 -12.22 5.60
CA MET A 173 2.91 -11.74 6.64
C MET A 173 2.35 -11.96 8.05
N SER A 174 1.04 -11.84 8.24
CA SER A 174 0.39 -12.11 9.52
C SER A 174 0.45 -13.59 9.91
N CYS A 175 0.23 -14.49 8.95
CA CYS A 175 0.41 -15.93 9.16
C CYS A 175 1.85 -16.26 9.56
N PHE A 176 2.85 -15.62 8.93
CA PHE A 176 4.24 -15.80 9.34
C PHE A 176 4.49 -15.26 10.75
N ALA A 177 4.05 -14.03 11.06
CA ALA A 177 4.26 -13.44 12.38
C ALA A 177 3.63 -14.28 13.52
N LEU A 178 2.51 -14.97 13.24
CA LEU A 178 1.78 -15.78 14.22
C LEU A 178 2.21 -17.26 14.25
N LEU A 179 2.99 -17.73 13.28
CA LEU A 179 3.42 -19.13 13.19
C LEU A 179 4.17 -19.62 14.46
N PRO A 180 5.12 -18.87 15.08
CA PRO A 180 5.74 -19.29 16.33
C PRO A 180 4.73 -19.50 17.45
N PHE A 181 3.78 -18.57 17.58
CA PHE A 181 2.77 -18.59 18.63
C PHE A 181 1.81 -19.77 18.44
N TRP A 182 1.44 -20.08 17.20
CA TRP A 182 0.61 -21.25 16.89
C TRP A 182 1.36 -22.56 17.16
N LEU A 183 2.63 -22.69 16.74
CA LEU A 183 3.44 -23.88 17.01
C LEU A 183 3.64 -24.11 18.51
N GLU A 184 3.87 -23.06 19.29
CA GLU A 184 4.05 -23.14 20.73
C GLU A 184 2.73 -23.51 21.45
N ASN A 185 1.62 -22.82 21.14
CA ASN A 185 0.37 -23.01 21.89
C ASN A 185 -0.50 -24.18 21.42
N ALA A 186 -0.54 -24.46 20.11
CA ALA A 186 -1.37 -25.54 19.57
C ALA A 186 -0.64 -26.89 19.57
N HIS A 187 0.71 -26.87 19.48
CA HIS A 187 1.51 -28.08 19.28
C HIS A 187 2.63 -28.26 20.32
N GLY A 188 2.73 -27.38 21.32
CA GLY A 188 3.72 -27.49 22.40
C GLY A 188 5.17 -27.38 21.92
N ALA A 189 5.39 -26.78 20.73
CA ALA A 189 6.72 -26.68 20.16
C ALA A 189 7.60 -25.72 20.97
N SER A 190 8.86 -26.08 21.20
CA SER A 190 9.81 -25.17 21.83
C SER A 190 10.13 -23.97 20.94
N ALA A 191 10.51 -22.84 21.54
CA ALA A 191 10.93 -21.64 20.81
C ALA A 191 12.06 -21.90 19.79
N ALA A 192 12.92 -22.89 20.05
CA ALA A 192 13.96 -23.31 19.11
C ALA A 192 13.38 -23.94 17.84
N VAL A 193 12.37 -24.80 17.97
CA VAL A 193 11.66 -25.43 16.85
C VAL A 193 10.88 -24.39 16.05
N ALA A 194 10.21 -23.46 16.74
CA ALA A 194 9.52 -22.33 16.11
C ALA A 194 10.48 -21.42 15.32
N GLY A 195 11.70 -21.17 15.84
CA GLY A 195 12.72 -20.39 15.12
C GLY A 195 13.28 -21.11 13.89
N VAL A 196 13.48 -22.43 13.96
CA VAL A 196 13.94 -23.25 12.83
C VAL A 196 12.93 -23.26 11.68
N ALA A 197 11.63 -23.14 11.98
CA ALA A 197 10.57 -23.07 10.97
C ALA A 197 10.72 -21.87 9.99
N PHE A 198 11.47 -20.82 10.36
CA PHE A 198 11.72 -19.65 9.49
C PHE A 198 12.95 -19.79 8.59
N LEU A 199 13.87 -20.73 8.87
CA LEU A 199 15.10 -20.90 8.10
C LEU A 199 14.86 -21.19 6.61
N PRO A 200 13.90 -22.06 6.22
CA PRO A 200 13.61 -22.30 4.81
C PRO A 200 13.14 -21.03 4.06
N ILE A 201 12.41 -20.14 4.74
CA ILE A 201 11.91 -18.88 4.16
C ILE A 201 13.08 -17.92 3.92
N GLY A 202 13.91 -17.71 4.95
CA GLY A 202 15.10 -16.86 4.85
C GLY A 202 16.07 -17.36 3.77
N ALA A 203 16.30 -18.68 3.69
CA ALA A 203 17.11 -19.30 2.64
C ALA A 203 16.47 -19.14 1.26
N GLY A 204 15.15 -19.30 1.15
CA GLY A 204 14.40 -19.09 -0.09
C GLY A 204 14.51 -17.67 -0.62
N ILE A 205 14.31 -16.66 0.23
CA ILE A 205 14.46 -15.24 -0.12
C ILE A 205 15.91 -14.93 -0.51
N ALA A 206 16.89 -15.43 0.25
CA ALA A 206 18.30 -15.23 -0.06
C ALA A 206 18.71 -15.83 -1.42
N LEU A 207 18.20 -17.02 -1.74
CA LEU A 207 18.50 -17.73 -2.99
C LEU A 207 17.82 -17.11 -4.21
N THR A 208 16.60 -16.60 -4.03
CA THR A 208 15.77 -16.08 -5.12
C THR A 208 15.96 -14.59 -5.38
N SER A 209 16.22 -13.77 -4.35
CA SER A 209 16.34 -12.30 -4.44
C SER A 209 17.30 -11.82 -5.55
N ARG A 210 18.48 -12.41 -5.67
CA ARG A 210 19.48 -12.05 -6.72
C ARG A 210 19.02 -12.39 -8.13
N ARG A 211 18.23 -13.45 -8.30
CA ARG A 211 17.72 -13.88 -9.62
C ARG A 211 16.41 -13.18 -9.98
N SER A 212 15.58 -12.88 -8.98
CA SER A 212 14.27 -12.24 -9.16
C SER A 212 14.40 -10.87 -9.81
N GLY A 213 15.39 -10.06 -9.41
CA GLY A 213 15.66 -8.77 -10.08
C GLY A 213 15.95 -8.92 -11.57
N ARG A 214 16.88 -9.83 -11.93
CA ARG A 214 17.26 -10.09 -13.33
C ARG A 214 16.14 -10.72 -14.18
N LEU A 215 15.24 -11.49 -13.56
CA LEU A 215 14.11 -12.13 -14.24
C LEU A 215 12.95 -11.15 -14.47
N GLY A 216 12.76 -10.20 -13.54
CA GLY A 216 11.85 -9.07 -13.72
C GLY A 216 12.28 -8.19 -14.88
N ASP A 217 13.56 -7.86 -14.97
CA ASP A 217 14.15 -7.10 -16.09
C ASP A 217 14.00 -7.81 -17.45
N ALA A 218 13.88 -9.15 -17.45
CA ALA A 218 13.72 -9.97 -18.65
C ALA A 218 12.26 -10.25 -19.03
N GLY A 219 11.27 -9.72 -18.30
CA GLY A 219 9.83 -9.91 -18.59
C GLY A 219 9.30 -11.32 -18.37
N ARG A 220 10.02 -12.19 -17.65
CA ARG A 220 9.66 -13.62 -17.44
C ARG A 220 8.98 -13.89 -16.10
N THR A 221 8.48 -12.85 -15.43
CA THR A 221 7.90 -12.92 -14.08
C THR A 221 6.71 -13.89 -13.99
N ALA A 222 5.94 -14.06 -15.07
CA ALA A 222 4.79 -14.97 -15.08
C ALA A 222 5.20 -16.45 -14.97
N GLU A 223 6.26 -16.86 -15.68
CA GLU A 223 6.75 -18.25 -15.67
C GLU A 223 7.33 -18.64 -14.31
N THR A 224 8.03 -17.70 -13.66
CA THR A 224 8.62 -17.92 -12.33
C THR A 224 7.58 -18.05 -11.24
N THR A 225 6.52 -17.24 -11.30
CA THR A 225 5.40 -17.31 -10.37
C THR A 225 4.64 -18.62 -10.53
N ALA A 226 4.38 -19.05 -11.77
CA ALA A 226 3.72 -20.32 -12.05
C ALA A 226 4.54 -21.52 -11.53
N ALA A 227 5.86 -21.53 -11.73
CA ALA A 227 6.73 -22.57 -11.21
C ALA A 227 6.73 -22.62 -9.67
N GLY A 228 6.77 -21.46 -9.00
CA GLY A 228 6.69 -21.38 -7.54
C GLY A 228 5.37 -21.92 -6.97
N MET A 229 4.24 -21.56 -7.60
CA MET A 229 2.93 -22.08 -7.21
C MET A 229 2.81 -23.60 -7.41
N LEU A 230 3.41 -24.14 -8.48
CA LEU A 230 3.40 -25.57 -8.76
C LEU A 230 4.18 -26.36 -7.70
N ILE A 231 5.36 -25.87 -7.31
CA ILE A 231 6.18 -26.48 -6.25
C ILE A 231 5.42 -26.47 -4.92
N ALA A 232 4.76 -25.36 -4.58
CA ALA A 232 3.94 -25.27 -3.38
C ALA A 232 2.77 -26.27 -3.41
N ALA A 233 2.05 -26.37 -4.53
CA ALA A 233 0.96 -27.33 -4.71
C ALA A 233 1.43 -28.79 -4.59
N CYS A 234 2.59 -29.13 -5.16
CA CYS A 234 3.20 -30.45 -5.00
C CYS A 234 3.60 -30.73 -3.55
N GLY A 235 4.09 -29.73 -2.82
CA GLY A 235 4.38 -29.83 -1.39
C GLY A 235 3.14 -30.15 -0.55
N PHE A 236 2.04 -29.40 -0.75
CA PHE A 236 0.77 -29.63 -0.07
C PHE A 236 0.14 -30.99 -0.43
N LEU A 237 0.21 -31.39 -1.70
CA LEU A 237 -0.26 -32.69 -2.14
C LEU A 237 0.57 -33.83 -1.53
N GLY A 238 1.90 -33.65 -1.43
CA GLY A 238 2.78 -34.61 -0.78
C GLY A 238 2.48 -34.79 0.71
N THR A 239 2.16 -33.71 1.43
CA THR A 239 1.72 -33.80 2.84
C THR A 239 0.33 -34.40 2.97
N ALA A 240 -0.60 -34.11 2.05
CA ALA A 240 -1.94 -34.70 2.05
C ALA A 240 -1.94 -36.20 1.68
N LEU A 241 -0.88 -36.68 1.03
CA LEU A 241 -0.68 -38.08 0.67
C LEU A 241 0.27 -38.82 1.63
N ALA A 242 0.87 -38.12 2.60
CA ALA A 242 1.72 -38.74 3.61
C ALA A 242 0.80 -39.29 4.73
N ASP A 243 0.64 -40.61 4.74
CA ASP A 243 -0.21 -41.42 5.61
C ASP A 243 -0.53 -40.82 6.99
N ASP A 244 -1.82 -40.50 7.20
CA ASP A 244 -2.40 -40.13 8.50
C ASP A 244 -2.30 -41.34 9.45
N TRP A 245 -1.29 -41.38 10.31
CA TRP A 245 -1.28 -42.31 11.44
C TRP A 245 -2.24 -41.82 12.53
N PRO A 246 -2.92 -42.72 13.26
CA PRO A 246 -3.75 -42.31 14.38
C PRO A 246 -2.90 -41.57 15.42
N GLU A 247 -3.26 -40.32 15.74
CA GLU A 247 -2.52 -39.46 16.67
C GLU A 247 -2.43 -40.06 18.10
N ARG A 248 -3.41 -40.90 18.46
CA ARG A 248 -3.47 -41.57 19.78
C ARG A 248 -4.33 -42.83 19.72
N ILE A 249 -3.82 -43.92 20.27
CA ILE A 249 -4.59 -45.14 20.58
C ILE A 249 -4.73 -45.23 22.10
N VAL A 250 -5.96 -45.28 22.61
CA VAL A 250 -6.24 -45.33 24.05
C VAL A 250 -6.63 -46.75 24.44
N LEU A 251 -5.84 -47.37 25.32
CA LEU A 251 -6.12 -48.69 25.88
C LEU A 251 -6.50 -48.57 27.35
N PHE A 252 -7.55 -49.29 27.77
CA PHE A 252 -8.00 -49.30 29.16
C PHE A 252 -7.38 -50.47 29.91
N GLN A 253 -6.38 -50.18 30.75
CA GLN A 253 -5.60 -51.17 31.51
C GLN A 253 -6.45 -52.27 32.17
N ARG A 254 -7.48 -51.89 32.93
CA ARG A 254 -8.33 -52.84 33.67
C ARG A 254 -9.10 -53.80 32.75
N ASN A 255 -9.44 -53.39 31.54
CA ASN A 255 -10.18 -54.23 30.61
C ASN A 255 -9.32 -55.41 30.13
N HIS A 256 -8.05 -55.16 29.84
CA HIS A 256 -7.14 -56.23 29.40
C HIS A 256 -6.67 -57.10 30.57
N GLU A 257 -6.42 -56.52 31.75
CA GLU A 257 -6.03 -57.28 32.95
C GLU A 257 -7.12 -58.26 33.43
N ASN A 258 -8.40 -57.92 33.24
CA ASN A 258 -9.52 -58.77 33.66
C ASN A 258 -9.68 -60.04 32.80
N VAL A 259 -9.15 -60.05 31.56
CA VAL A 259 -9.30 -61.16 30.61
C VAL A 259 -8.00 -61.96 30.45
N CYS A 260 -6.87 -61.39 30.88
CA CYS A 260 -5.55 -62.00 30.76
C CYS A 260 -5.01 -62.49 32.12
N GLY A 261 -4.77 -63.80 32.25
CA GLY A 261 -4.19 -64.39 33.47
C GLY A 261 -2.66 -64.39 33.54
N SER A 262 -1.96 -63.87 32.53
CA SER A 262 -0.50 -63.82 32.49
C SER A 262 0.03 -62.63 31.69
N LEU A 263 1.27 -62.23 31.97
CA LEU A 263 1.94 -61.15 31.24
C LEU A 263 2.10 -61.46 29.73
N GLY A 264 2.30 -62.73 29.38
CA GLY A 264 2.38 -63.17 27.99
C GLY A 264 1.05 -62.98 27.25
N ALA A 265 -0.06 -63.36 27.89
CA ALA A 265 -1.40 -63.16 27.34
C ALA A 265 -1.76 -61.67 27.22
N LEU A 266 -1.38 -60.87 28.22
CA LEU A 266 -1.62 -59.42 28.21
C LEU A 266 -0.88 -58.72 27.06
N ARG A 267 0.37 -59.10 26.80
CA ARG A 267 1.16 -58.53 25.69
C ARG A 267 0.52 -58.83 24.33
N GLU A 268 0.02 -60.05 24.16
CA GLU A 268 -0.62 -60.47 22.93
C GLU A 268 -1.96 -59.79 22.71
N GLU A 269 -2.74 -59.64 23.79
CA GLU A 269 -4.01 -58.92 23.74
C GLU A 269 -3.81 -57.45 23.38
N ILE A 270 -2.85 -56.76 24.02
CA ILE A 270 -2.50 -55.38 23.69
C ILE A 270 -2.05 -55.26 22.22
N ARG A 271 -1.20 -56.18 21.75
CA ARG A 271 -0.75 -56.21 20.35
C ARG A 271 -1.94 -56.32 19.40
N ARG A 272 -2.88 -57.22 19.68
CA ARG A 272 -4.07 -57.45 18.86
C ARG A 272 -4.99 -56.25 18.85
N THR A 273 -5.25 -55.63 20.00
CA THR A 273 -6.09 -54.41 20.08
C THR A 273 -5.45 -53.26 19.31
N VAL A 274 -4.15 -53.03 19.44
CA VAL A 274 -3.46 -51.97 18.69
C VAL A 274 -3.55 -52.22 17.18
N LEU A 275 -3.31 -53.45 16.72
CA LEU A 275 -3.41 -53.79 15.30
C LEU A 275 -4.85 -53.69 14.78
N HIS A 276 -5.84 -54.03 15.60
CA HIS A 276 -7.26 -53.90 15.27
C HIS A 276 -7.64 -52.43 15.07
N GLU A 277 -7.30 -51.55 16.03
CA GLU A 277 -7.60 -50.11 15.92
C GLU A 277 -6.87 -49.44 14.75
N VAL A 278 -5.61 -49.83 14.50
CA VAL A 278 -4.84 -49.33 13.34
C VAL A 278 -5.47 -49.81 12.02
N GLY A 279 -5.88 -51.08 11.94
CA GLY A 279 -6.50 -51.60 10.73
C GLY A 279 -7.84 -50.93 10.39
N HIS A 280 -8.70 -50.71 11.39
CA HIS A 280 -9.95 -49.96 11.21
C HIS A 280 -9.72 -48.50 10.82
N HIS A 281 -8.67 -47.86 11.36
CA HIS A 281 -8.28 -46.50 10.93
C HIS A 281 -7.94 -46.44 9.44
N PHE A 282 -7.36 -47.51 8.89
CA PHE A 282 -7.12 -47.65 7.45
C PHE A 282 -8.29 -48.27 6.66
N GLY A 283 -9.45 -48.45 7.28
CA GLY A 283 -10.67 -48.94 6.65
C GLY A 283 -10.69 -50.43 6.34
N MET A 284 -9.87 -51.23 7.01
CA MET A 284 -9.84 -52.69 6.87
C MET A 284 -11.04 -53.30 7.58
N ASP A 285 -11.72 -54.25 6.93
CA ASP A 285 -12.77 -55.02 7.56
C ASP A 285 -12.20 -56.10 8.49
N GLU A 286 -13.03 -56.62 9.40
CA GLU A 286 -12.61 -57.56 10.48
C GLU A 286 -11.84 -58.80 9.98
N HIS A 287 -12.11 -59.22 8.73
CA HIS A 287 -11.53 -60.39 8.08
C HIS A 287 -10.20 -60.11 7.36
N GLU A 288 -9.85 -58.83 7.19
CA GLU A 288 -8.61 -58.36 6.56
C GLU A 288 -7.53 -58.06 7.60
N LEU A 289 -7.92 -57.94 8.89
CA LEU A 289 -7.03 -57.55 9.98
C LEU A 289 -5.91 -58.60 10.23
N PRO A 290 -4.64 -58.15 10.38
CA PRO A 290 -3.49 -59.03 10.53
C PRO A 290 -3.27 -59.40 12.00
N TYR A 291 -4.05 -60.35 12.54
CA TYR A 291 -3.80 -60.94 13.87
C TYR A 291 -3.55 -62.44 13.84
#